data_AF-N1RL24-F1
#
_entry.id   AF-N1RL24-F1
#
_cell.length_a   1.000
_cell.length_b   1.000
_cell.length_c   1.000
_cell.angle_alpha   90.00
_cell.angle_beta   90.00
_cell.angle_gamma   90.00
#
_symmetry.space_group_name_H-M   'P 1'
#
loop_
_entity.id
_entity.type
_entity.pdbx_description
1 polymer ?
#
loop_
_entity_poly.entity_id
_entity_poly.type
_entity_poly.pdbx_seq_one_letter_code
_entity_poly.pdbx_strand_id
1 'polypeptide(L)'
;MSTPTVRYKYIEEVEILEDYRPGGYHPVQINDTLHHDRYQIVHKLGHGTFSTAWLALDRNSSTYVAVKVGTADADKDEVDIVSRLAMTGTDETMNPRVLNYFTVNGPNGSHPCLVTTPARCSLIDTKDSSNSGLFQLDVVRSLAVQVTKAVAHVHSRGYAHGDLHLGNLLLRFPASLNNLTIDQLYAKFGAPKLEPIARLDGSVEPLPTGVPSSAVLPVWLGLPSDDISLCDAKLLLSDFGVAFRPADKTKCESNALLVVRPPESYFEPTKPLTFKSDIWSLS
;
A
#
# COMPACT_ATOMS: atom_id res chain seq x y z
N MET A 1 23.04 -24.21 -12.32
CA MET A 1 21.75 -24.94 -12.35
C MET A 1 20.75 -24.08 -11.58
N SER A 2 19.66 -23.64 -12.21
CA SER A 2 18.61 -22.92 -11.49
C SER A 2 18.01 -23.87 -10.46
N THR A 3 17.98 -23.48 -9.19
CA THR A 3 17.19 -24.20 -8.19
C THR A 3 15.74 -24.28 -8.67
N PRO A 4 15.07 -25.43 -8.58
CA PRO A 4 13.67 -25.54 -8.96
C PRO A 4 12.84 -24.59 -8.07
N THR A 5 12.09 -23.70 -8.69
CA THR A 5 11.20 -22.78 -7.99
C THR A 5 10.07 -23.59 -7.35
N VAL A 6 10.06 -23.67 -6.02
CA VAL A 6 8.94 -24.24 -5.26
C VAL A 6 7.70 -23.42 -5.56
N ARG A 7 6.61 -24.09 -5.93
CA ARG A 7 5.32 -23.46 -6.18
C ARG A 7 4.35 -23.74 -5.05
N TYR A 8 3.46 -22.80 -4.78
CA TYR A 8 2.49 -22.92 -3.69
C TYR A 8 1.07 -23.03 -4.24
N LYS A 9 0.17 -23.57 -3.42
CA LYS A 9 -1.26 -23.51 -3.70
C LYS A 9 -1.68 -22.05 -3.71
N TYR A 10 -2.53 -21.70 -4.68
CA TYR A 10 -3.06 -20.36 -4.80
C TYR A 10 -3.92 -20.03 -3.57
N ILE A 11 -3.64 -18.88 -2.98
CA ILE A 11 -4.44 -18.25 -1.93
C ILE A 11 -4.89 -16.91 -2.52
N GLU A 12 -6.18 -16.63 -2.45
CA GLU A 12 -6.75 -15.40 -3.00
C GLU A 12 -6.35 -14.19 -2.13
N GLU A 13 -6.22 -13.00 -2.74
CA GLU A 13 -5.96 -11.72 -2.05
C GLU A 13 -4.60 -11.57 -1.31
N VAL A 14 -3.65 -12.49 -1.53
CA VAL A 14 -2.30 -12.41 -0.94
C VAL A 14 -1.22 -12.20 -2.01
N GLU A 15 -0.06 -11.71 -1.57
CA GLU A 15 1.13 -11.59 -2.39
C GLU A 15 1.54 -12.91 -3.04
N ILE A 16 2.29 -12.80 -4.14
CA ILE A 16 2.86 -13.93 -4.86
C ILE A 16 3.79 -14.69 -3.91
N LEU A 17 3.36 -15.87 -3.48
CA LEU A 17 4.08 -16.66 -2.48
C LEU A 17 5.47 -17.10 -2.98
N GLU A 18 5.65 -17.26 -4.29
CA GLU A 18 6.94 -17.56 -4.91
C GLU A 18 7.98 -16.44 -4.77
N ASP A 19 7.56 -15.22 -4.45
CA ASP A 19 8.46 -14.08 -4.19
C ASP A 19 8.91 -14.02 -2.72
N TYR A 20 8.56 -14.98 -1.88
CA TYR A 20 9.26 -15.23 -0.60
C TYR A 20 10.61 -15.92 -0.83
N ARG A 21 11.57 -15.16 -1.34
CA ARG A 21 12.92 -15.62 -1.72
C ARG A 21 13.96 -14.52 -1.47
N PRO A 22 15.27 -14.81 -1.51
CA PRO A 22 16.29 -13.77 -1.46
C PRO A 22 16.02 -12.65 -2.49
N GLY A 23 15.96 -11.41 -2.03
CA GLY A 23 15.57 -10.23 -2.82
C GLY A 23 14.08 -9.88 -2.74
N GLY A 24 13.20 -10.82 -2.41
CA GLY A 24 11.74 -10.63 -2.40
C GLY A 24 11.16 -10.21 -1.04
N TYR A 25 9.95 -10.69 -0.72
CA TYR A 25 9.17 -10.24 0.46
C TYR A 25 9.77 -10.66 1.80
N HIS A 26 9.48 -9.91 2.87
CA HIS A 26 9.76 -10.32 4.25
C HIS A 26 8.56 -11.12 4.82
N PRO A 27 8.76 -12.29 5.48
CA PRO A 27 7.67 -13.11 6.00
C PRO A 27 7.09 -12.57 7.33
N VAL A 28 6.46 -11.39 7.28
CA VAL A 28 5.79 -10.77 8.45
C VAL A 28 4.57 -11.61 8.88
N GLN A 29 4.34 -11.73 10.18
CA GLN A 29 3.19 -12.40 10.80
C GLN A 29 2.48 -11.51 11.83
N ILE A 30 1.23 -11.87 12.16
CA ILE A 30 0.46 -11.21 13.22
C ILE A 30 1.18 -11.37 14.56
N ASN A 31 1.20 -10.31 15.36
CA ASN A 31 1.92 -10.17 16.63
C ASN A 31 3.44 -10.08 16.53
N ASP A 32 4.04 -10.13 15.33
CA ASP A 32 5.44 -9.77 15.17
C ASP A 32 5.69 -8.37 15.72
N THR A 33 6.89 -8.16 16.25
CA THR A 33 7.33 -6.87 16.74
C THR A 33 8.51 -6.37 15.92
N LEU A 34 8.38 -5.18 15.34
CA LEU A 34 9.39 -4.57 14.48
C LEU A 34 10.07 -3.39 15.18
N HIS A 35 11.33 -3.13 14.79
CA HIS A 35 12.13 -2.00 15.26
C HIS A 35 12.21 -1.93 16.79
N HIS A 36 12.95 -2.87 17.39
CA HIS A 36 13.18 -2.92 18.84
C HIS A 36 11.86 -2.95 19.65
N ASP A 37 10.97 -3.86 19.28
CA ASP A 37 9.66 -4.05 19.92
C ASP A 37 8.67 -2.87 19.84
N ARG A 38 8.96 -1.84 19.04
CA ARG A 38 8.12 -0.65 18.95
C ARG A 38 6.80 -0.90 18.21
N TYR A 39 6.84 -1.56 17.06
CA TYR A 39 5.67 -1.73 16.19
C TYR A 39 5.17 -3.15 16.27
N GLN A 40 4.05 -3.37 16.95
CA GLN A 40 3.40 -4.69 17.00
C GLN A 40 2.43 -4.84 15.84
N ILE A 41 2.60 -5.86 15.01
CA ILE A 41 1.72 -6.15 13.88
C ILE A 41 0.35 -6.63 14.36
N VAL A 42 -0.71 -5.99 13.87
CA VAL A 42 -2.11 -6.22 14.28
C VAL A 42 -2.94 -6.78 13.13
N HIS A 43 -2.77 -6.26 11.93
CA HIS A 43 -3.47 -6.72 10.73
C HIS A 43 -2.63 -6.49 9.49
N LYS A 44 -2.95 -7.20 8.41
CA LYS A 44 -2.45 -6.87 7.08
C LYS A 44 -3.42 -5.92 6.38
N LEU A 45 -2.90 -4.83 5.84
CA LEU A 45 -3.68 -3.83 5.09
C LEU A 45 -3.76 -4.16 3.60
N GLY A 46 -2.73 -4.80 3.06
CA GLY A 46 -2.66 -5.15 1.64
C GLY A 46 -1.25 -5.48 1.20
N HIS A 47 -1.06 -5.61 -0.11
CA HIS A 47 0.24 -5.79 -0.73
C HIS A 47 0.26 -5.12 -2.10
N GLY A 48 1.45 -4.69 -2.51
CA GLY A 48 1.74 -4.25 -3.89
C GLY A 48 2.79 -5.18 -4.50
N THR A 49 3.28 -4.85 -5.69
CA THR A 49 4.30 -5.67 -6.37
C THR A 49 5.63 -5.75 -5.63
N PHE A 50 5.99 -4.70 -4.88
CA PHE A 50 7.30 -4.55 -4.23
C PHE A 50 7.21 -4.34 -2.72
N SER A 51 6.05 -4.57 -2.11
CA SER A 51 5.90 -4.39 -0.67
C SER A 51 4.65 -5.06 -0.10
N THR A 52 4.62 -5.26 1.21
CA THR A 52 3.41 -5.56 1.98
C THR A 52 3.11 -4.42 2.93
N ALA A 53 1.83 -4.15 3.21
CA ALA A 53 1.40 -3.09 4.10
C ALA A 53 0.67 -3.67 5.31
N TRP A 54 1.03 -3.20 6.51
CA TRP A 54 0.57 -3.76 7.77
C TRP A 54 0.05 -2.67 8.70
N LEU A 55 -1.05 -2.95 9.39
CA LEU A 55 -1.49 -2.16 10.52
C LEU A 55 -0.69 -2.60 11.74
N ALA A 56 -0.04 -1.65 12.40
CA ALA A 56 0.70 -1.91 13.62
C ALA A 56 0.29 -0.96 14.74
N LEU A 57 0.39 -1.42 15.99
CA LEU A 57 0.32 -0.57 17.16
C LEU A 57 1.74 -0.05 17.47
N ASP A 58 1.94 1.27 17.40
CA ASP A 58 3.15 1.91 17.91
C ASP A 58 3.06 1.97 19.43
N ARG A 59 3.85 1.14 20.11
CA ARG A 59 3.85 1.04 21.57
C ARG A 59 4.41 2.28 22.25
N ASN A 60 5.18 3.11 21.55
CA ASN A 60 5.73 4.33 22.13
C ASN A 60 4.68 5.43 22.21
N SER A 61 3.84 5.58 21.19
CA SER A 61 2.78 6.59 21.15
C SER A 61 1.40 6.06 21.52
N SER A 62 1.24 4.74 21.67
CA SER A 62 -0.06 4.07 21.83
C SER A 62 -1.07 4.42 20.72
N THR A 63 -0.60 4.47 19.48
CA THR A 63 -1.41 4.80 18.30
C THR A 63 -1.21 3.79 17.18
N TYR A 64 -2.22 3.61 16.34
CA TYR A 64 -2.10 2.80 15.14
C TYR A 64 -1.32 3.51 14.03
N VAL A 65 -0.47 2.76 13.34
CA VAL A 65 0.34 3.19 12.21
C VAL A 65 0.23 2.18 11.08
N ALA A 66 0.49 2.62 9.84
CA ALA A 66 0.75 1.73 8.72
C ALA A 66 2.26 1.51 8.58
N VAL A 67 2.69 0.26 8.48
CA VAL A 67 4.08 -0.14 8.21
C VAL A 67 4.11 -0.80 6.84
N LYS A 68 4.72 -0.12 5.86
CA LYS A 68 5.00 -0.67 4.54
C LYS A 68 6.38 -1.32 4.57
N VAL A 69 6.44 -2.63 4.33
CA VAL A 69 7.67 -3.43 4.30
C VAL A 69 7.99 -3.75 2.84
N GLY A 70 9.06 -3.16 2.31
CA GLY A 70 9.52 -3.37 0.94
C GLY A 70 10.15 -4.76 0.74
N THR A 71 10.19 -5.22 -0.51
CA THR A 71 11.05 -6.33 -0.90
C THR A 71 12.52 -5.97 -0.65
N ALA A 72 13.37 -6.98 -0.47
CA ALA A 72 14.78 -6.74 -0.17
C ALA A 72 15.57 -6.10 -1.34
N ASP A 73 15.03 -6.17 -2.56
CA ASP A 73 15.55 -5.52 -3.76
C ASP A 73 14.90 -4.16 -4.06
N ALA A 74 13.94 -3.72 -3.24
CA ALA A 74 13.24 -2.47 -3.44
C ALA A 74 14.17 -1.26 -3.34
N ASP A 75 13.95 -0.28 -4.22
CA ASP A 75 14.65 0.99 -4.18
C ASP A 75 14.24 1.79 -2.93
N LYS A 76 15.17 2.59 -2.39
CA LYS A 76 14.96 3.40 -1.18
C LYS A 76 14.40 4.79 -1.50
N ASP A 77 14.29 5.13 -2.78
CA ASP A 77 13.82 6.43 -3.27
C ASP A 77 12.44 6.84 -2.72
N GLU A 78 11.53 5.89 -2.49
CA GLU A 78 10.17 6.20 -2.00
C GLU A 78 10.18 7.03 -0.72
N VAL A 79 11.08 6.70 0.22
CA VAL A 79 11.17 7.37 1.53
C VAL A 79 11.55 8.83 1.35
N ASP A 80 12.52 9.11 0.48
CA ASP A 80 12.99 10.45 0.18
C ASP A 80 11.90 11.26 -0.53
N ILE A 81 11.16 10.63 -1.45
CA ILE A 81 10.03 11.26 -2.15
C ILE A 81 8.95 11.64 -1.14
N VAL A 82 8.43 10.69 -0.36
CA VAL A 82 7.33 10.93 0.58
C VAL A 82 7.75 11.95 1.64
N SER A 83 8.99 11.89 2.13
CA SER A 83 9.53 12.87 3.08
C SER A 83 9.52 14.28 2.52
N ARG A 84 9.96 14.48 1.26
CA ARG A 84 9.94 15.78 0.59
C ARG A 84 8.52 16.29 0.33
N LEU A 85 7.58 15.40 0.06
CA LEU A 85 6.17 15.75 -0.11
C LEU A 85 5.52 16.20 1.21
N ALA A 86 5.98 15.68 2.35
CA ALA A 86 5.45 16.01 3.68
C ALA A 86 5.98 17.33 4.30
N MET A 87 7.01 17.97 3.72
CA MET A 87 7.68 19.15 4.30
C MET A 87 6.83 20.43 4.38
N THR A 88 5.57 20.44 3.93
CA THR A 88 4.72 21.65 3.96
C THR A 88 4.03 21.95 5.28
N GLY A 89 4.17 21.10 6.31
CA GLY A 89 3.79 21.45 7.68
C GLY A 89 2.30 21.66 7.95
N THR A 90 1.42 21.54 6.96
CA THR A 90 -0.04 21.59 7.14
C THR A 90 -0.63 20.18 7.09
N ASP A 91 -1.53 19.90 8.05
CA ASP A 91 -2.37 18.68 8.12
C ASP A 91 -3.34 18.56 6.91
N GLU A 92 -3.31 19.57 6.03
CA GLU A 92 -4.12 19.71 4.82
C GLU A 92 -3.58 18.95 3.61
N THR A 93 -2.34 18.44 3.65
CA THR A 93 -1.86 17.66 2.50
C THR A 93 -2.52 16.30 2.47
N MET A 94 -3.08 15.92 1.32
CA MET A 94 -3.67 14.60 1.06
C MET A 94 -2.61 13.49 0.95
N ASN A 95 -1.37 13.73 1.37
CA ASN A 95 -0.25 12.78 1.27
C ASN A 95 0.07 12.16 2.64
N PRO A 96 0.68 10.96 2.68
CA PRO A 96 1.00 10.29 3.93
C PRO A 96 2.12 11.01 4.64
N ARG A 97 1.94 11.26 5.94
CA ARG A 97 3.01 11.76 6.78
C ARG A 97 3.96 10.61 7.12
N VAL A 98 5.24 10.79 6.83
CA VAL A 98 6.30 9.88 7.30
C VAL A 98 6.47 10.07 8.81
N LEU A 99 6.26 8.99 9.56
CA LEU A 99 6.41 8.96 11.01
C LEU A 99 7.75 8.35 11.43
N ASN A 100 8.24 7.38 10.66
CA ASN A 100 9.53 6.74 10.88
C ASN A 100 9.98 6.01 9.61
N TYR A 101 11.28 5.74 9.52
CA TYR A 101 11.87 4.87 8.52
C TYR A 101 12.96 4.01 9.18
N PHE A 102 12.95 2.72 8.88
CA PHE A 102 13.94 1.77 9.38
C PHE A 102 14.14 0.61 8.41
N THR A 103 15.02 -0.31 8.77
CA THR A 103 15.27 -1.53 8.00
C THR A 103 15.07 -2.76 8.87
N VAL A 104 14.43 -3.78 8.32
CA VAL A 104 14.30 -5.12 8.93
C VAL A 104 15.23 -6.08 8.20
N ASN A 105 16.05 -6.81 8.96
CA ASN A 105 16.85 -7.89 8.40
C ASN A 105 16.09 -9.21 8.57
N GLY A 106 15.93 -9.95 7.48
CA GLY A 106 15.22 -11.21 7.45
C GLY A 106 15.91 -12.27 6.60
N PRO A 107 15.30 -13.45 6.49
CA PRO A 107 15.85 -14.56 5.70
C PRO A 107 15.99 -14.24 4.20
N ASN A 108 15.21 -13.28 3.70
CA ASN A 108 15.17 -12.89 2.30
C ASN A 108 16.01 -11.65 1.98
N GLY A 109 16.68 -11.07 2.98
CA GLY A 109 17.55 -9.91 2.81
C GLY A 109 17.23 -8.77 3.78
N SER A 110 17.51 -7.55 3.34
CA SER A 110 17.37 -6.33 4.14
C SER A 110 16.24 -5.49 3.56
N HIS A 111 15.20 -5.25 4.34
CA HIS A 111 13.91 -4.74 3.87
C HIS A 111 13.69 -3.31 4.35
N PRO A 112 13.56 -2.31 3.45
CA PRO A 112 13.22 -0.95 3.84
C PRO A 112 11.78 -0.92 4.39
N CYS A 113 11.59 -0.22 5.50
CA CYS A 113 10.30 -0.12 6.20
C CYS A 113 9.91 1.35 6.36
N LEU A 114 8.79 1.75 5.77
CA LEU A 114 8.24 3.09 5.87
C LEU A 114 7.02 3.09 6.78
N VAL A 115 7.02 3.95 7.80
CA VAL A 115 5.91 4.09 8.75
C VAL A 115 5.13 5.36 8.48
N THR A 116 3.82 5.25 8.29
CA THR A 116 2.91 6.36 7.99
C THR A 116 1.63 6.28 8.81
N THR A 117 0.79 7.31 8.69
CA THR A 117 -0.59 7.27 9.21
C THR A 117 -1.41 6.20 8.46
N PRO A 118 -2.20 5.37 9.17
CA PRO A 118 -2.97 4.32 8.52
C PRO A 118 -4.16 4.90 7.75
N ALA A 119 -4.54 4.21 6.68
CA ALA A 119 -5.74 4.49 5.90
C ALA A 119 -6.70 3.29 5.99
N ARG A 120 -7.98 3.55 5.69
CA ARG A 120 -9.06 2.56 5.79
C ARG A 120 -8.98 1.55 4.66
N CYS A 121 -9.24 2.01 3.45
CA CYS A 121 -9.43 1.20 2.27
C CYS A 121 -9.20 2.06 1.03
N SER A 122 -8.95 1.41 -0.10
CA SER A 122 -8.84 2.11 -1.37
C SER A 122 -10.23 2.43 -1.95
N LEU A 123 -10.30 3.41 -2.85
CA LEU A 123 -11.56 3.75 -3.51
C LEU A 123 -12.08 2.61 -4.39
N ILE A 124 -11.20 1.76 -4.94
CA ILE A 124 -11.64 0.58 -5.69
C ILE A 124 -12.33 -0.42 -4.75
N ASP A 125 -11.77 -0.69 -3.58
CA ASP A 125 -12.40 -1.63 -2.64
C ASP A 125 -13.74 -1.11 -2.11
N THR A 126 -13.88 0.22 -1.90
CA THR A 126 -15.17 0.80 -1.50
C THR A 126 -16.23 0.64 -2.58
N LYS A 127 -15.81 0.71 -3.85
CA LYS A 127 -16.70 0.54 -5.00
C LYS A 127 -17.12 -0.93 -5.12
N ASP A 128 -16.17 -1.85 -5.00
CA ASP A 128 -16.40 -3.29 -5.18
C ASP A 128 -17.20 -3.89 -4.01
N SER A 129 -17.14 -3.27 -2.83
CA SER A 129 -17.96 -3.65 -1.66
C SER A 129 -19.36 -3.01 -1.64
N SER A 130 -19.69 -2.16 -2.61
CA SER A 130 -20.99 -1.48 -2.70
C SER A 130 -21.99 -2.23 -3.58
N ASN A 131 -23.28 -1.99 -3.38
CA ASN A 131 -24.32 -2.60 -4.21
C ASN A 131 -24.42 -1.91 -5.56
N SER A 132 -24.24 -0.58 -5.59
CA SER A 132 -24.42 0.21 -6.81
C SER A 132 -23.14 0.30 -7.66
N GLY A 133 -21.96 0.13 -7.05
CA GLY A 133 -20.68 0.48 -7.67
C GLY A 133 -20.48 1.98 -7.85
N LEU A 134 -21.33 2.82 -7.23
CA LEU A 134 -21.35 4.26 -7.38
C LEU A 134 -21.17 4.95 -6.03
N PHE A 135 -20.63 6.15 -6.10
CA PHE A 135 -20.50 7.06 -4.97
C PHE A 135 -21.59 8.12 -5.08
N GLN A 136 -22.01 8.68 -3.95
CA GLN A 136 -22.88 9.86 -3.94
C GLN A 136 -22.19 11.03 -4.67
N LEU A 137 -22.95 11.80 -5.45
CA LEU A 137 -22.39 12.81 -6.36
C LEU A 137 -21.52 13.85 -5.62
N ASP A 138 -21.95 14.30 -4.45
CA ASP A 138 -21.20 15.28 -3.67
C ASP A 138 -19.92 14.69 -3.06
N VAL A 139 -19.94 13.39 -2.73
CA VAL A 139 -18.75 12.63 -2.30
C VAL A 139 -17.73 12.54 -3.43
N VAL A 140 -18.16 12.17 -4.64
CA VAL A 140 -17.28 12.11 -5.81
C VAL A 140 -16.66 13.48 -6.10
N ARG A 141 -17.46 14.55 -6.08
CA ARG A 141 -16.96 15.91 -6.30
C ARG A 141 -15.90 16.29 -5.27
N SER A 142 -16.16 15.98 -3.99
CA SER A 142 -15.21 16.21 -2.91
C SER A 142 -13.91 15.44 -3.13
N LEU A 143 -14.01 14.14 -3.43
CA LEU A 143 -12.84 13.28 -3.67
C LEU A 143 -12.06 13.75 -4.90
N ALA A 144 -12.72 14.07 -6.01
CA ALA A 144 -12.08 14.58 -7.22
C ALA A 144 -11.25 15.84 -6.94
N VAL A 145 -11.82 16.82 -6.23
CA VAL A 145 -11.09 18.03 -5.81
C VAL A 145 -9.87 17.69 -4.95
N GLN A 146 -10.01 16.75 -4.01
CA GLN A 146 -8.91 16.32 -3.16
C GLN A 146 -7.80 15.61 -3.94
N VAL A 147 -8.14 14.72 -4.88
CA VAL A 147 -7.17 14.04 -5.73
C VAL A 147 -6.43 15.05 -6.60
N THR A 148 -7.13 15.99 -7.23
CA THR A 148 -6.50 17.05 -8.03
C THR A 148 -5.54 17.89 -7.19
N LYS A 149 -5.91 18.25 -5.95
CA LYS A 149 -5.02 18.98 -5.03
C LYS A 149 -3.80 18.14 -4.64
N ALA A 150 -3.98 16.85 -4.36
CA ALA A 150 -2.88 15.93 -4.02
C ALA A 150 -1.86 15.86 -5.16
N VAL A 151 -2.34 15.61 -6.39
CA VAL A 151 -1.51 15.50 -7.59
C VAL A 151 -0.83 16.82 -7.92
N ALA A 152 -1.55 17.94 -7.85
CA ALA A 152 -0.96 19.27 -8.05
C ALA A 152 0.17 19.56 -7.05
N HIS A 153 0.01 19.15 -5.79
CA HIS A 153 1.08 19.26 -4.79
C HIS A 153 2.30 18.41 -5.15
N VAL A 154 2.09 17.15 -5.54
CA VAL A 154 3.17 16.25 -5.99
C VAL A 154 3.93 16.85 -7.18
N HIS A 155 3.21 17.35 -8.18
CA HIS A 155 3.77 18.01 -9.37
C HIS A 155 4.52 19.30 -9.01
N SER A 156 4.02 20.09 -8.07
CA SER A 156 4.69 21.32 -7.60
C SER A 156 6.06 21.06 -6.95
N ARG A 157 6.30 19.83 -6.49
CA ARG A 157 7.59 19.36 -5.95
C ARG A 157 8.50 18.74 -7.02
N GLY A 158 8.05 18.72 -8.27
CA GLY A 158 8.79 18.19 -9.41
C GLY A 158 8.70 16.68 -9.56
N TYR A 159 7.77 16.02 -8.86
CA TYR A 159 7.53 14.59 -8.94
C TYR A 159 6.26 14.29 -9.73
N ALA A 160 6.27 13.21 -10.51
CA ALA A 160 5.07 12.55 -11.01
C ALA A 160 4.84 11.29 -10.16
N HIS A 161 3.58 10.97 -9.86
CA HIS A 161 3.22 9.77 -9.13
C HIS A 161 3.48 8.52 -9.98
N GLY A 162 3.09 8.56 -11.26
CA GLY A 162 3.40 7.51 -12.24
C GLY A 162 2.58 6.22 -12.11
N ASP A 163 1.58 6.20 -11.22
CA ASP A 163 0.72 5.04 -10.97
C ASP A 163 -0.61 5.43 -10.29
N LEU A 164 -1.29 6.43 -10.84
CA LEU A 164 -2.58 6.88 -10.30
C LEU A 164 -3.68 5.93 -10.75
N HIS A 165 -4.38 5.35 -9.77
CA HIS A 165 -5.62 4.59 -9.96
C HIS A 165 -6.39 4.53 -8.65
N LEU A 166 -7.64 4.06 -8.67
CA LEU A 166 -8.51 4.00 -7.48
C LEU A 166 -7.95 3.14 -6.33
N GLY A 167 -6.98 2.25 -6.60
CA GLY A 167 -6.27 1.45 -5.59
C GLY A 167 -5.26 2.23 -4.77
N ASN A 168 -4.67 3.27 -5.36
CA ASN A 168 -3.70 4.16 -4.70
C ASN A 168 -4.36 5.42 -4.10
N LEU A 169 -5.68 5.50 -4.17
CA LEU A 169 -6.50 6.54 -3.55
C LEU A 169 -7.20 5.94 -2.33
N LEU A 170 -6.76 6.29 -1.13
CA LEU A 170 -7.25 5.69 0.10
C LEU A 170 -8.15 6.67 0.88
N LEU A 171 -9.09 6.14 1.65
CA LEU A 171 -9.85 6.91 2.63
C LEU A 171 -9.11 6.94 3.98
N ARG A 172 -9.05 8.11 4.62
CA ARG A 172 -8.42 8.25 5.95
C ARG A 172 -9.27 7.64 7.05
N PHE A 173 -8.61 7.12 8.07
CA PHE A 173 -9.29 6.81 9.32
C PHE A 173 -9.68 8.10 10.08
N PRO A 174 -10.81 8.10 10.81
CA PRO A 174 -11.03 9.09 11.85
C PRO A 174 -10.02 8.89 13.00
N ALA A 175 -9.71 9.98 13.71
CA ALA A 175 -8.81 9.96 14.86
C ALA A 175 -9.23 8.96 15.96
N SER A 176 -10.52 8.62 16.02
CA SER A 176 -11.10 7.65 16.96
C SER A 176 -10.57 6.22 16.79
N LEU A 177 -9.85 5.90 15.71
CA LEU A 177 -9.18 4.60 15.57
C LEU A 177 -8.27 4.31 16.77
N ASN A 178 -7.53 5.33 17.23
CA ASN A 178 -6.57 5.20 18.34
C ASN A 178 -7.24 5.01 19.71
N ASN A 179 -8.57 5.11 19.79
CA ASN A 179 -9.31 4.85 21.03
C ASN A 179 -9.66 3.37 21.21
N LEU A 180 -9.43 2.54 20.19
CA LEU A 180 -9.72 1.11 20.23
C LEU A 180 -8.52 0.35 20.79
N THR A 181 -8.77 -0.58 21.70
CA THR A 181 -7.80 -1.65 21.99
C THR A 181 -7.72 -2.62 20.80
N ILE A 182 -6.69 -3.47 20.76
CA ILE A 182 -6.58 -4.52 19.72
C ILE A 182 -7.82 -5.42 19.73
N ASP A 183 -8.30 -5.84 20.90
CA ASP A 183 -9.50 -6.68 21.01
C ASP A 183 -10.76 -5.96 20.51
N GLN A 184 -10.90 -4.66 20.80
CA GLN A 184 -12.03 -3.86 20.28
C GLN A 184 -11.93 -3.64 18.77
N LEU A 185 -10.72 -3.51 18.24
CA LEU A 185 -10.46 -3.41 16.81
C LEU A 185 -10.85 -4.72 16.11
N TYR A 186 -10.45 -5.88 16.65
CA TYR A 186 -10.86 -7.20 16.14
C TYR A 186 -12.37 -7.44 16.29
N ALA A 187 -12.98 -7.03 17.40
CA ALA A 187 -14.43 -7.13 17.56
C ALA A 187 -15.18 -6.28 16.53
N LYS A 188 -14.61 -5.16 16.11
CA LYS A 188 -15.23 -4.23 15.14
C LYS A 188 -15.02 -4.63 13.68
N PHE A 189 -13.81 -5.07 13.32
CA PHE A 189 -13.42 -5.32 11.92
C PHE A 189 -13.14 -6.79 11.60
N GLY A 190 -13.26 -7.67 12.59
CA GLY A 190 -12.89 -9.08 12.49
C GLY A 190 -11.44 -9.32 12.92
N ALA A 191 -11.18 -10.52 13.46
CA ALA A 191 -9.83 -10.96 13.77
C ALA A 191 -9.04 -11.27 12.47
N PRO A 192 -7.69 -11.26 12.50
CA PRO A 192 -6.88 -11.62 11.35
C PRO A 192 -7.18 -13.03 10.85
N LYS A 193 -7.37 -13.16 9.53
CA LYS A 193 -7.54 -14.46 8.88
C LYS A 193 -6.18 -14.96 8.38
N LEU A 194 -5.89 -16.22 8.68
CA LEU A 194 -4.64 -16.89 8.33
C LEU A 194 -4.97 -18.12 7.49
N GLU A 195 -4.28 -18.27 6.37
CA GLU A 195 -4.38 -19.47 5.53
C GLU A 195 -3.04 -20.21 5.46
N PRO A 196 -2.99 -21.51 5.79
CA PRO A 196 -1.75 -22.27 5.73
C PRO A 196 -1.15 -22.31 4.32
N ILE A 197 0.13 -21.98 4.21
CA ILE A 197 0.84 -22.10 2.93
C ILE A 197 1.21 -23.56 2.71
N ALA A 198 0.73 -24.11 1.60
CA ALA A 198 1.00 -25.47 1.19
C ALA A 198 1.69 -25.49 -0.19
N ARG A 199 2.67 -26.38 -0.37
CA ARG A 199 3.31 -26.59 -1.67
C ARG A 199 2.30 -27.19 -2.66
N LEU A 200 2.41 -26.76 -3.92
CA LEU A 200 1.55 -27.22 -5.02
C LEU A 200 1.80 -28.69 -5.37
N ASP A 201 3.03 -29.16 -5.20
CA ASP A 201 3.44 -30.56 -5.44
C ASP A 201 2.92 -31.54 -4.38
N GLY A 202 2.26 -31.06 -3.33
CA GLY A 202 1.76 -31.88 -2.22
C GLY A 202 2.85 -32.41 -1.30
N SER A 203 4.10 -31.95 -1.44
CA SER A 203 5.20 -32.34 -0.56
C SER A 203 4.95 -31.89 0.88
N VAL A 204 5.29 -32.77 1.83
CA VAL A 204 5.22 -32.53 3.28
C VAL A 204 6.54 -32.01 3.86
N GLU A 205 7.53 -31.75 3.00
CA GLU A 205 8.78 -31.13 3.43
C GLU A 205 8.54 -29.73 4.03
N PRO A 206 9.35 -29.32 5.02
CA PRO A 206 9.27 -27.98 5.59
C PRO A 206 9.34 -26.88 4.52
N LEU A 207 8.61 -25.79 4.74
CA LEU A 207 8.73 -24.60 3.90
C LEU A 207 10.16 -24.03 4.00
N PRO A 208 10.70 -23.45 2.91
CA PRO A 208 11.96 -22.72 2.99
C PRO A 208 11.90 -21.63 4.07
N THR A 209 13.00 -21.37 4.77
CA THR A 209 13.07 -20.40 5.88
C THR A 209 12.56 -19.00 5.53
N GLY A 210 12.60 -18.63 4.24
CA GLY A 210 12.12 -17.35 3.73
C GLY A 210 10.60 -17.22 3.58
N VAL A 211 9.86 -18.32 3.72
CA VAL A 211 8.41 -18.39 3.45
C VAL A 211 7.67 -18.56 4.77
N PRO A 212 6.62 -17.76 5.05
CA PRO A 212 5.87 -17.92 6.29
C PRO A 212 5.06 -19.22 6.30
N SER A 213 4.71 -19.72 7.49
CA SER A 213 3.85 -20.91 7.62
C SER A 213 2.40 -20.67 7.20
N SER A 214 1.97 -19.40 7.22
CA SER A 214 0.62 -19.01 6.85
C SER A 214 0.63 -17.66 6.17
N ALA A 215 -0.17 -17.52 5.13
CA ALA A 215 -0.47 -16.25 4.51
C ALA A 215 -1.50 -15.52 5.38
N VAL A 216 -1.25 -14.22 5.62
CA VAL A 216 -2.22 -13.36 6.29
C VAL A 216 -3.08 -12.71 5.21
N LEU A 217 -4.40 -12.82 5.31
CA LEU A 217 -5.30 -12.14 4.39
C LEU A 217 -5.45 -10.66 4.79
N PRO A 218 -5.56 -9.75 3.81
CA PRO A 218 -5.82 -8.35 4.10
C PRO A 218 -7.16 -8.17 4.82
N VAL A 219 -7.22 -7.23 5.77
CA VAL A 219 -8.47 -6.92 6.47
C VAL A 219 -9.28 -5.88 5.71
N TRP A 220 -10.60 -6.07 5.71
CA TRP A 220 -11.54 -5.06 5.25
C TRP A 220 -11.82 -4.03 6.35
N LEU A 221 -11.28 -2.81 6.20
CA LEU A 221 -11.47 -1.70 7.16
C LEU A 221 -12.33 -0.55 6.61
N GLY A 222 -12.90 -0.76 5.43
CA GLY A 222 -13.56 0.26 4.64
C GLY A 222 -15.02 0.54 4.97
N LEU A 223 -15.63 1.31 4.08
CA LEU A 223 -17.07 1.55 3.98
C LEU A 223 -17.48 1.28 2.52
N PRO A 224 -18.62 0.62 2.26
CA PRO A 224 -19.18 0.58 0.92
C PRO A 224 -19.36 2.00 0.36
N SER A 225 -19.16 2.22 -0.93
CA SER A 225 -19.24 3.55 -1.54
C SER A 225 -20.61 4.23 -1.38
N ASP A 226 -21.66 3.43 -1.22
CA ASP A 226 -23.03 3.87 -0.94
C ASP A 226 -23.16 4.54 0.45
N ASP A 227 -22.31 4.13 1.41
CA ASP A 227 -22.36 4.54 2.82
C ASP A 227 -21.36 5.64 3.18
N ILE A 228 -20.52 6.06 2.23
CA ILE A 228 -19.53 7.11 2.48
C ILE A 228 -20.25 8.46 2.61
N SER A 229 -20.12 9.11 3.76
CA SER A 229 -20.56 10.49 3.92
C SER A 229 -19.49 11.50 3.47
N LEU A 230 -19.87 12.76 3.28
CA LEU A 230 -18.91 13.85 3.05
C LEU A 230 -17.87 13.99 4.17
N CYS A 231 -18.22 13.64 5.41
CA CYS A 231 -17.30 13.67 6.54
C CYS A 231 -16.25 12.55 6.46
N ASP A 232 -16.62 11.41 5.88
CA ASP A 232 -15.74 10.24 5.68
C ASP A 232 -14.87 10.39 4.43
N ALA A 233 -15.29 11.22 3.47
CA ALA A 233 -14.61 11.49 2.21
C ALA A 233 -13.33 12.33 2.41
N LYS A 234 -12.36 11.79 3.15
CA LYS A 234 -11.03 12.38 3.39
C LYS A 234 -9.99 11.52 2.70
N LEU A 235 -9.38 12.06 1.65
CA LEU A 235 -8.46 11.33 0.78
C LEU A 235 -7.06 11.24 1.38
N LEU A 236 -6.40 10.11 1.12
CA LEU A 236 -4.97 9.92 1.23
C LEU A 236 -4.45 9.32 -0.09
N LEU A 237 -3.59 10.04 -0.80
CA LEU A 237 -2.84 9.50 -1.94
C LEU A 237 -1.69 8.63 -1.41
N SER A 238 -1.61 7.38 -1.86
CA SER A 238 -0.64 6.39 -1.36
C SER A 238 0.20 5.79 -2.48
N ASP A 239 1.24 5.06 -2.07
CA ASP A 239 2.16 4.30 -2.93
C ASP A 239 2.99 5.15 -3.90
N PHE A 240 4.09 5.70 -3.37
CA PHE A 240 5.05 6.47 -4.14
C PHE A 240 6.23 5.60 -4.60
N GLY A 241 6.12 4.27 -4.53
CA GLY A 241 7.20 3.33 -4.85
C GLY A 241 7.71 3.42 -6.28
N VAL A 242 6.89 3.98 -7.17
CA VAL A 242 7.21 4.15 -8.60
C VAL A 242 7.18 5.61 -9.06
N ALA A 243 7.03 6.54 -8.11
CA ALA A 243 7.09 7.97 -8.36
C ALA A 243 8.50 8.38 -8.81
N PHE A 244 8.58 9.42 -9.63
CA PHE A 244 9.84 9.84 -10.24
C PHE A 244 9.83 11.33 -10.56
N ARG A 245 11.01 11.91 -10.79
CA ARG A 245 11.15 13.29 -11.26
C ARG A 245 11.39 13.26 -12.76
N PRO A 246 10.44 13.76 -13.60
CA PRO A 246 10.64 13.76 -15.05
C PRO A 246 11.89 14.53 -15.52
N ALA A 247 12.39 15.46 -14.70
CA ALA A 247 13.63 16.19 -14.96
C ALA A 247 14.91 15.35 -14.77
N ASP A 248 14.86 14.35 -13.90
CA ASP A 248 16.05 13.59 -13.47
C ASP A 248 16.06 12.16 -14.04
N LYS A 249 14.88 11.58 -14.32
CA LYS A 249 14.72 10.17 -14.73
C LYS A 249 13.77 10.04 -15.91
N THR A 250 14.23 9.39 -16.97
CA THR A 250 13.38 8.96 -18.08
C THR A 250 12.71 7.64 -17.71
N LYS A 251 11.38 7.65 -17.65
CA LYS A 251 10.56 6.46 -17.43
C LYS A 251 9.50 6.39 -18.52
N CYS A 252 9.47 5.32 -19.30
CA CYS A 252 8.51 5.15 -20.40
C CYS A 252 7.43 4.11 -20.07
N GLU A 253 7.71 3.20 -19.13
CA GLU A 253 6.78 2.15 -18.72
C GLU A 253 5.87 2.64 -17.58
N SER A 254 4.58 2.33 -17.72
CA SER A 254 3.56 2.56 -16.71
C SER A 254 3.07 1.23 -16.14
N ASN A 255 3.01 1.13 -14.82
CA ASN A 255 2.43 -0.02 -14.13
C ASN A 255 0.90 0.07 -14.01
N ALA A 256 0.32 1.21 -14.39
CA ALA A 256 -1.11 1.44 -14.30
C ALA A 256 -1.91 0.42 -15.13
N LEU A 257 -3.10 0.08 -14.64
CA LEU A 257 -4.05 -0.78 -15.35
C LEU A 257 -4.35 -0.21 -16.74
N LEU A 258 -4.55 -1.10 -17.73
CA LEU A 258 -4.72 -0.72 -19.13
C LEU A 258 -5.80 0.35 -19.37
N VAL A 259 -6.87 0.34 -18.57
CA VAL A 259 -8.01 1.26 -18.71
C VAL A 259 -7.68 2.72 -18.31
N VAL A 260 -6.71 2.94 -17.42
CA VAL A 260 -6.27 4.27 -16.97
C VAL A 260 -4.85 4.61 -17.44
N ARG A 261 -4.27 3.74 -18.28
CA ARG A 261 -2.90 3.87 -18.76
C ARG A 261 -2.80 5.03 -19.76
N PRO A 262 -1.84 5.95 -19.59
CA PRO A 262 -1.66 7.06 -20.52
C PRO A 262 -1.26 6.54 -21.91
N PRO A 263 -1.82 7.10 -23.00
CA PRO A 263 -1.67 6.58 -24.35
C PRO A 263 -0.22 6.55 -24.82
N GLU A 264 0.62 7.50 -24.39
CA GLU A 264 2.04 7.51 -24.70
C GLU A 264 2.73 6.22 -24.25
N SER A 265 2.39 5.67 -23.08
CA SER A 265 3.03 4.46 -22.57
C SER A 265 2.59 3.18 -23.30
N TYR A 266 1.47 3.21 -24.02
CA TYR A 266 0.96 2.06 -24.75
C TYR A 266 1.29 2.13 -26.25
N PHE A 267 1.08 3.28 -26.88
CA PHE A 267 1.25 3.46 -28.32
C PHE A 267 2.64 3.99 -28.71
N GLU A 268 3.34 4.65 -27.78
CA GLU A 268 4.66 5.24 -28.01
C GLU A 268 5.64 4.75 -26.93
N PRO A 269 6.02 3.46 -26.88
CA PRO A 269 6.74 2.85 -25.74
C PRO A 269 8.11 3.48 -25.43
N THR A 270 8.65 4.29 -26.35
CA THR A 270 9.90 5.05 -26.15
C THR A 270 9.67 6.47 -25.61
N LYS A 271 8.42 6.93 -25.55
CA LYS A 271 8.03 8.26 -25.09
C LYS A 271 8.00 8.30 -23.56
N PRO A 272 8.70 9.25 -22.93
CA PRO A 272 8.72 9.34 -21.49
C PRO A 272 7.36 9.76 -20.92
N LEU A 273 7.01 9.16 -19.79
CA LEU A 273 5.96 9.64 -18.90
C LEU A 273 6.33 11.00 -18.33
N THR A 274 5.33 11.84 -18.14
CA THR A 274 5.47 13.20 -17.61
C THR A 274 4.36 13.50 -16.60
N PHE A 275 4.32 14.72 -16.07
CA PHE A 275 3.18 15.18 -15.27
C PHE A 275 1.82 15.02 -15.99
N LYS A 276 1.80 15.12 -17.33
CA LYS A 276 0.57 14.96 -18.12
C LYS A 276 0.02 13.53 -18.08
N SER A 277 0.91 12.56 -17.88
CA SER A 277 0.55 11.15 -17.77
C SER A 277 -0.29 10.91 -16.50
N ASP A 278 0.07 11.54 -15.38
CA ASP A 278 -0.74 11.52 -14.17
C ASP A 278 -2.11 12.17 -14.38
N ILE A 279 -2.17 13.30 -15.11
CA ILE A 279 -3.45 13.99 -15.41
C ILE A 279 -4.37 13.11 -16.24
N TRP A 280 -3.83 12.35 -17.20
CA TRP A 280 -4.61 11.37 -17.96
C TRP A 280 -5.19 10.30 -17.04
N SER A 281 -4.40 9.74 -16.12
CA SER A 281 -4.87 8.70 -15.21
C SER A 281 -5.95 9.17 -14.21
N LEU A 282 -6.21 10.49 -14.12
CA LEU A 282 -7.30 11.05 -13.33
C LEU A 282 -8.65 11.12 -14.08
N SER A 283 -8.66 11.03 -15.41
CA SER A 283 -9.89 11.16 -16.23
C SER A 283 -10.68 9.87 -16.27
#